data_AF-A0A7C3F7D8-F1
#
_entry.id   AF-A0A7C3F7D8-F1
#
_cell.length_a   1.000
_cell.length_b   1.000
_cell.length_c   1.000
_cell.angle_alpha   90.00
_cell.angle_beta   90.00
_cell.angle_gamma   90.00
#
_symmetry.space_group_name_H-M   'P 1'
#
loop_
_entity.id
_entity.type
_entity.pdbx_description
1 polymer ?
#
loop_
_entity_poly.entity_id
_entity_poly.type
_entity_poly.pdbx_seq_one_letter_code
_entity_poly.pdbx_strand_id
1 'polypeptide(L)' 'MRGWPKWLIFLLSLLGLAYLTFPTLGIFELIPDYIPVVGHIDEGTATITVWYGLLEWLDTRRKRREEK' A
#
# COMPACT_ATOMS: atom_id res chain seq x y z
N MET A 1 -10.27 8.14 -6.11
CA MET A 1 -9.31 8.62 -7.12
C MET A 1 -9.87 8.35 -8.53
N ARG A 2 -10.02 9.38 -9.38
CA ARG A 2 -10.65 9.23 -10.70
C ARG A 2 -9.62 8.69 -11.71
N GLY A 3 -9.60 7.37 -11.91
CA GLY A 3 -8.83 6.75 -12.99
C GLY A 3 -8.50 5.27 -12.77
N TRP A 4 -8.33 4.84 -11.52
CA TRP A 4 -7.96 3.47 -11.18
C TRP A 4 -9.16 2.70 -10.61
N PRO A 5 -9.38 1.44 -11.03
CA PRO A 5 -10.45 0.64 -10.47
C PRO A 5 -10.22 0.35 -8.98
N LYS A 6 -11.26 0.49 -8.15
CA LYS A 6 -11.16 0.31 -6.69
C LYS A 6 -10.62 -1.06 -6.30
N TRP A 7 -11.00 -2.12 -7.03
CA TRP A 7 -10.52 -3.48 -6.77
C TRP A 7 -9.00 -3.60 -6.92
N LEU A 8 -8.41 -2.86 -7.85
CA LEU A 8 -6.97 -2.83 -8.09
C LEU A 8 -6.24 -2.11 -6.96
N ILE A 9 -6.81 -1.01 -6.46
CA ILE A 9 -6.28 -0.30 -5.28
C ILE A 9 -6.27 -1.23 -4.06
N PHE A 10 -7.35 -1.98 -3.83
CA PHE A 10 -7.41 -2.95 -2.73
C PHE A 10 -6.44 -4.11 -2.90
N LEU A 11 -6.30 -4.65 -4.12
CA LEU A 11 -5.34 -5.71 -4.42
C LEU A 11 -3.90 -5.26 -4.15
N LEU A 12 -3.53 -4.08 -4.67
CA LEU A 12 -2.20 -3.51 -4.46
C LEU A 12 -1.94 -3.20 -2.98
N SER A 13 -2.95 -2.68 -2.28
CA SER A 13 -2.87 -2.45 -0.83
C SER A 13 -2.66 -3.74 -0.05
N LEU A 14 -3.28 -4.85 -0.44
CA LEU A 14 -3.10 -6.13 0.23
C LEU A 14 -1.71 -6.71 -0.03
N LEU A 15 -1.21 -6.57 -1.26
CA LEU A 15 0.16 -6.96 -1.63
C LEU A 15 1.21 -6.14 -0.87
N GLY A 16 1.02 -4.82 -0.79
CA GLY A 16 1.88 -3.94 0.01
C GLY A 16 1.87 -4.30 1.50
N LEU A 17 0.70 -4.65 2.04
CA LEU A 17 0.59 -5.08 3.43
C LEU A 17 1.33 -6.39 3.65
N ALA A 18 1.16 -7.37 2.75
CA ALA A 18 1.90 -8.63 2.79
C ALA A 18 3.42 -8.39 2.74
N TYR A 19 3.89 -7.52 1.84
CA TYR A 19 5.31 -7.15 1.72
C TYR A 19 5.88 -6.59 3.04
N LEU A 20 5.16 -5.66 3.68
CA LEU A 20 5.58 -5.07 4.96
C LEU A 20 5.54 -6.07 6.13
N THR A 21 4.60 -7.02 6.13
CA THR A 21 4.50 -8.03 7.20
C THR A 21 5.48 -9.20 7.06
N PHE A 22 5.94 -9.47 5.84
CA PHE A 22 6.85 -10.59 5.54
C PHE A 22 8.19 -10.05 5.02
N PRO A 23 9.10 -9.59 5.90
CA PRO A 23 10.39 -9.02 5.50
C PRO A 23 11.27 -10.01 4.72
N THR A 24 10.99 -11.33 4.83
CA THR A 24 11.64 -12.38 4.04
C THR A 24 11.27 -12.37 2.55
N LEU A 25 10.23 -11.63 2.13
CA LEU A 25 9.92 -11.41 0.71
C LEU A 25 10.82 -10.35 0.05
N GLY A 26 11.53 -9.54 0.85
CA GLY A 26 12.56 -8.59 0.39
C GLY A 26 13.92 -9.23 0.07
N ILE A 27 14.06 -10.55 0.20
CA ILE A 27 15.36 -11.24 0.02
C ILE A 27 15.89 -11.18 -1.44
N PHE A 28 15.06 -10.76 -2.41
CA PHE A 28 15.47 -10.51 -3.80
C PHE A 28 15.55 -9.01 -4.12
N GLU A 29 16.23 -8.24 -3.27
CA GLU A 29 16.55 -6.83 -3.57
C GLU A 29 17.54 -6.76 -4.75
N LEU A 30 17.03 -6.32 -5.91
CA LEU A 30 17.80 -6.15 -7.14
C LEU A 30 18.80 -4.98 -7.04
N ILE A 31 18.59 -4.09 -6.06
CA ILE A 31 19.39 -2.90 -5.80
C ILE A 31 19.84 -2.95 -4.33
N PRO A 32 21.15 -2.90 -4.05
CA PRO A 32 21.63 -2.83 -2.67
C PRO A 32 21.42 -1.42 -2.11
N ASP A 33 20.25 -1.15 -1.54
CA ASP A 33 19.91 0.14 -0.92
C ASP A 33 20.29 0.14 0.59
N TYR A 34 21.59 0.27 0.88
CA TYR A 34 22.10 0.41 2.25
C TYR A 34 22.20 1.87 2.69
N ILE A 35 21.07 2.59 2.82
CA ILE A 35 21.06 3.86 3.54
C ILE A 35 20.72 3.58 5.00
N PRO A 36 21.70 3.54 5.93
CA PRO A 36 21.40 3.37 7.33
C PRO A 36 20.45 4.49 7.80
N VAL A 37 19.43 4.12 8.59
CA VAL A 37 18.34 4.97 9.15
C VAL A 37 17.14 5.18 8.22
N VAL A 38 17.26 5.07 6.90
CA VAL A 38 16.14 5.21 5.96
C VAL A 38 15.84 3.82 5.39
N GLY A 39 14.68 3.24 5.74
CA GLY A 39 14.24 1.93 5.21
C GLY A 39 14.16 1.89 3.68
N HIS A 40 13.91 0.72 3.10
CA HIS A 40 14.02 0.53 1.66
C HIS A 40 12.93 1.30 0.88
N ILE A 41 13.26 1.74 -0.34
CA ILE A 41 12.35 2.52 -1.18
C ILE A 41 11.08 1.72 -1.52
N ASP A 42 11.21 0.40 -1.66
CA ASP A 42 10.10 -0.51 -1.90
C ASP A 42 9.17 -0.64 -0.68
N GLU A 43 9.70 -0.64 0.55
CA GLU A 43 8.92 -0.56 1.78
C GLU A 43 8.13 0.75 1.85
N GLY A 44 8.75 1.87 1.44
CA GLY A 44 8.07 3.16 1.31
C GLY A 44 6.92 3.12 0.31
N THR A 45 7.14 2.49 -0.84
CA THR A 45 6.13 2.31 -1.89
C THR A 45 4.97 1.42 -1.43
N ALA A 46 5.29 0.32 -0.74
CA ALA A 46 4.32 -0.59 -0.15
C ALA A 46 3.47 0.14 0.91
N THR A 47 4.09 0.96 1.76
CA THR A 47 3.42 1.77 2.77
C THR A 47 2.43 2.75 2.15
N ILE A 48 2.84 3.48 1.11
CA ILE A 48 1.97 4.42 0.39
C ILE A 48 0.77 3.70 -0.22
N THR A 49 1.00 2.52 -0.77
CA THR A 49 -0.05 1.72 -1.42
C THR A 49 -1.07 1.21 -0.41
N VAL A 50 -0.61 0.73 0.75
CA VAL A 50 -1.46 0.36 1.89
C VAL A 50 -2.30 1.56 2.36
N TRP A 51 -1.65 2.71 2.51
CA TRP A 51 -2.30 3.95 2.91
C TRP A 51 -3.43 4.35 1.95
N TYR A 52 -3.20 4.25 0.65
CA TYR A 52 -4.22 4.53 -0.35
C TYR A 52 -5.41 3.57 -0.29
N GLY A 53 -5.17 2.28 -0.05
CA GLY A 53 -6.25 1.32 0.19
C GLY A 53 -7.11 1.69 1.40
N LEU A 54 -6.47 2.13 2.48
CA LEU A 54 -7.17 2.60 3.69
C LEU A 54 -8.02 3.85 3.42
N LEU A 55 -7.48 4.84 2.71
CA LEU A 55 -8.20 6.07 2.36
C LEU A 55 -9.43 5.77 1.48
N GLU A 56 -9.30 4.91 0.47
CA GLU A 56 -10.42 4.53 -0.40
C GLU A 56 -11.51 3.78 0.38
N TRP A 57 -11.13 2.97 1.38
CA TRP A 57 -12.06 2.31 2.29
C TRP A 57 -12.83 3.30 3.17
N LEU A 58 -12.13 4.27 3.76
CA LEU A 58 -12.73 5.33 4.57
C LEU A 58 -13.68 6.21 3.74
N ASP A 59 -13.28 6.62 2.53
CA ASP A 59 -14.12 7.38 1.60
C ASP A 59 -15.39 6.61 1.22
N THR A 60 -15.24 5.31 0.92
CA THR A 60 -16.38 4.44 0.60
C THR A 60 -17.31 4.26 1.81
N ARG A 61 -16.80 4.25 3.04
CA ARG A 61 -17.62 4.21 4.26
C ARG A 61 -18.35 5.54 4.51
N ARG A 62 -17.70 6.66 4.21
CA ARG A 62 -18.29 8.00 4.35
C ARG A 62 -19.45 8.20 3.38
N LYS A 63 -19.27 7.90 2.09
CA LYS A 63 -20.34 8.00 1.08
C LYS A 63 -21.58 7.18 1.44
N ARG A 64 -21.38 5.95 1.92
CA ARG A 64 -22.49 5.09 2.39
C ARG A 64 -23.25 5.63 3.60
N ARG A 65 -22.66 6.52 4.40
CA ARG A 65 -23.35 7.21 5.50
C ARG A 65 -24.10 8.44 5.03
N GLU A 66 -23.60 9.15 4.02
CA GLU A 66 -24.25 10.34 3.46
C GLU A 66 -25.44 9.98 2.56
N GLU A 67 -25.48 8.77 1.99
CA GLU A 67 -26.61 8.24 1.20
C GLU A 67 -27.76 7.66 2.06
N LYS A 68 -27.62 7.60 3.39
CA LYS A 68 -28.61 7.07 4.34
C LYS A 68 -29.24 8.18 5.16
#